data_AF-A0A3D1ESK7-F1
#
_entry.id   AF-A0A3D1ESK7-F1
#
_cell.length_a   1.000
_cell.length_b   1.000
_cell.length_c   1.000
_cell.angle_alpha   90.00
_cell.angle_beta   90.00
_cell.angle_gamma   90.00
#
_symmetry.space_group_name_H-M   'P 1'
#
loop_
_entity.id
_entity.type
_entity.pdbx_description
1 polymer ?
#
loop_
_entity_poly.entity_id
_entity_poly.type
_entity_poly.pdbx_seq_one_letter_code
_entity_poly.pdbx_strand_id
1 'polypeptide(L)' 'LVRPPRLAVGQEERGRESITSSADPGESGHVDFRYGGNAVIACADGHVEAQGAEAMRDMQRWANRAESEDYGLSPQ' A
#
# COMPACT_ATOMS: atom_id res chain seq x y z
N LEU A 1 11.28 7.43 -19.18
CA LEU A 1 11.69 6.11 -18.66
C LEU A 1 11.24 6.02 -17.20
N VAL A 2 10.06 5.46 -16.95
CA VAL A 2 9.58 5.16 -15.60
C VAL A 2 10.33 3.90 -15.14
N ARG A 3 11.07 4.00 -14.03
CA ARG A 3 11.72 2.82 -13.43
C ARG A 3 10.68 2.04 -12.64
N PRO A 4 10.63 0.70 -12.78
CA PRO A 4 9.73 -0.10 -11.97
C PRO A 4 10.12 0.00 -10.48
N PRO A 5 9.14 -0.04 -9.56
CA PRO A 5 9.44 -0.18 -8.14
C PRO A 5 10.29 -1.43 -7.94
N ARG A 6 11.35 -1.33 -7.14
CA ARG A 6 12.25 -2.45 -6.87
C ARG A 6 11.52 -3.51 -6.05
N LEU A 7 10.98 -4.52 -6.72
CA LEU A 7 10.68 -5.79 -6.06
C LEU A 7 12.02 -6.51 -5.86
N ALA A 8 12.68 -6.23 -4.75
CA ALA A 8 13.91 -6.92 -4.37
C ALA A 8 13.55 -8.34 -3.90
N VAL A 9 13.61 -9.31 -4.82
CA VAL A 9 13.65 -10.74 -4.46
C VAL A 9 14.84 -10.96 -3.53
N GLY A 10 14.56 -11.40 -2.30
CA GLY A 10 15.58 -11.76 -1.31
C GLY A 10 15.77 -10.76 -0.15
N GLN A 11 14.95 -9.72 -0.06
CA GLN A 11 14.92 -8.83 1.09
C GLN A 11 13.58 -8.96 1.81
N GLU A 12 13.59 -9.59 2.99
CA GLU A 12 12.51 -9.51 4.00
C GLU A 12 12.40 -8.05 4.48
N GLU A 13 11.97 -7.13 3.62
CA GLU A 13 11.80 -5.74 4.00
C GLU A 13 10.41 -5.63 4.58
N ARG A 14 10.37 -5.79 5.90
CA ARG A 14 9.30 -5.27 6.74
C ARG A 14 9.08 -3.81 6.33
N GLY A 15 8.06 -3.56 5.51
CA GLY A 15 7.70 -2.21 5.08
C GLY A 15 7.69 -1.30 6.29
N ARG A 16 8.38 -0.16 6.21
CA ARG A 16 8.63 0.77 7.33
C ARG A 16 7.42 0.88 8.25
N GLU A 17 7.64 0.86 9.56
CA GLU A 17 6.59 0.98 10.58
C GLU A 17 5.80 2.30 10.46
N SER A 18 6.34 3.32 9.79
CA SER A 18 5.66 4.59 9.57
C SER A 18 5.99 5.21 8.22
N ILE A 19 4.96 5.67 7.53
CA ILE A 19 5.04 6.39 6.25
C ILE A 19 4.86 7.88 6.56
N THR A 20 5.93 8.66 6.41
CA THR A 20 5.92 10.12 6.63
C THR A 20 6.01 10.84 5.29
N SER A 21 5.58 12.11 5.22
CA SER A 21 5.67 12.93 4.00
C SER A 21 7.11 13.12 3.48
N SER A 22 8.12 12.75 4.25
CA SER A 22 9.54 12.79 3.87
C SER A 22 10.07 11.45 3.34
N ALA A 23 9.23 10.41 3.25
CA ALA A 23 9.62 9.11 2.71
C ALA A 23 9.87 9.20 1.20
N ASP A 24 10.83 8.41 0.69
CA ASP A 24 11.09 8.36 -0.74
C ASP A 24 9.88 7.73 -1.45
N PRO A 25 9.34 8.31 -2.55
CA PRO A 25 8.18 7.76 -3.24
C PRO A 25 8.40 6.32 -3.75
N GLY A 26 9.65 5.91 -3.96
CA GLY A 26 9.99 4.54 -4.32
C GLY A 26 9.75 3.52 -3.20
N GLU A 27 9.58 3.97 -1.95
CA GLU A 27 9.35 3.13 -0.77
C GLU A 27 7.86 2.84 -0.51
N SER A 28 6.94 3.67 -1.03
CA SER A 28 5.49 3.45 -0.94
C SER A 28 4.87 2.92 -2.24
N GLY A 29 5.69 2.71 -3.28
CA GLY A 29 5.27 2.19 -4.58
C GLY A 29 4.45 3.19 -5.37
N HIS A 30 3.17 2.87 -5.64
CA HIS A 30 2.23 3.74 -6.38
C HIS A 30 1.24 4.49 -5.48
N VAL A 31 1.32 4.29 -4.16
CA VAL A 31 0.44 4.94 -3.17
C VAL A 31 1.26 5.97 -2.41
N ASP A 32 0.68 7.14 -2.13
CA ASP A 32 1.36 8.23 -1.44
C ASP A 32 0.45 8.81 -0.35
N PHE A 33 1.04 9.17 0.79
CA PHE A 33 0.35 9.61 2.01
C PHE A 33 0.57 11.10 2.34
N ARG A 34 0.96 11.91 1.34
CA ARG A 34 1.25 13.35 1.48
C ARG A 34 0.11 14.19 2.06
N TYR A 35 -1.13 13.70 2.03
CA TYR A 35 -2.30 14.45 2.50
C TYR A 35 -2.60 14.14 3.96
N GLY A 36 -1.86 14.80 4.85
CA GLY A 36 -2.05 14.65 6.30
C GLY A 36 -1.82 13.22 6.81
N GLY A 37 -0.93 12.46 6.15
CA GLY A 37 -0.68 11.05 6.47
C GLY A 37 -1.67 10.07 5.81
N ASN A 38 -2.52 10.54 4.90
CA ASN A 38 -3.53 9.72 4.22
C ASN A 38 -3.28 9.61 2.72
N ALA A 39 -3.65 8.46 2.18
CA ALA A 39 -3.87 8.24 0.76
C ALA A 39 -5.30 8.61 0.38
N VAL A 40 -5.49 9.13 -0.84
CA VAL A 40 -6.80 9.44 -1.39
C VAL A 40 -7.23 8.33 -2.34
N ILE A 41 -8.43 7.79 -2.14
CA ILE A 41 -9.02 6.72 -2.94
C ILE A 41 -10.23 7.29 -3.69
N ALA A 42 -10.29 7.01 -4.99
CA ALA A 42 -11.47 7.26 -5.81
C ALA A 42 -12.19 5.94 -6.07
N CYS A 43 -13.42 5.82 -5.61
CA CYS A 43 -14.25 4.63 -5.76
C CYS A 43 -15.05 4.65 -7.06
N ALA A 44 -15.38 3.47 -7.58
CA ALA A 44 -16.10 3.32 -8.85
C ALA A 44 -17.55 3.86 -8.80
N ASP A 45 -18.12 3.96 -7.60
CA ASP A 45 -19.43 4.58 -7.34
C ASP A 45 -19.38 6.12 -7.30
N GLY A 46 -18.19 6.71 -7.46
CA GLY A 46 -17.97 8.16 -7.44
C GLY A 46 -17.67 8.74 -6.06
N HIS A 47 -17.62 7.91 -5.01
CA HIS A 47 -17.20 8.33 -3.68
C HIS A 47 -15.68 8.56 -3.63
N VAL A 48 -15.25 9.47 -2.76
CA VAL A 48 -13.84 9.74 -2.47
C VAL A 48 -13.61 9.61 -0.98
N GLU A 49 -12.60 8.84 -0.59
CA GLU A 49 -12.18 8.71 0.79
C GLU A 49 -10.69 8.93 1.00
N ALA A 50 -10.33 9.32 2.22
CA ALA A 50 -8.97 9.44 2.70
C ALA A 50 -8.71 8.36 3.75
N GLN A 51 -7.66 7.56 3.56
CA GLN A 51 -7.33 6.43 4.41
C GLN A 51 -5.86 6.47 4.85
N GLY A 52 -5.60 6.06 6.09
CA GLY A 52 -4.26 5.95 6.65
C GLY A 52 -3.47 4.75 6.12
N ALA A 53 -2.20 4.66 6.51
CA ALA A 53 -1.28 3.63 6.05
C ALA A 53 -1.74 2.20 6.39
N GLU A 54 -2.30 2.00 7.58
CA GLU A 54 -2.78 0.71 8.07
C GLU A 54 -3.94 0.20 7.20
N ALA A 55 -4.90 1.08 6.90
CA ALA A 55 -6.02 0.74 6.02
C ALA A 55 -5.55 0.41 4.59
N MET A 56 -4.51 1.08 4.09
CA MET A 56 -3.96 0.76 2.77
C MET A 56 -3.23 -0.60 2.72
N ARG A 57 -2.76 -1.13 3.87
CA ARG A 57 -2.08 -2.43 3.97
C ARG A 57 -3.06 -3.60 4.06
N ASP A 58 -4.31 -3.38 4.49
CA ASP A 58 -5.33 -4.43 4.63
C ASP A 58 -5.85 -4.91 3.27
N MET A 59 -5.53 -6.15 2.92
CA MET A 59 -5.91 -6.74 1.63
C MET A 59 -7.38 -7.06 1.48
N GLN A 60 -8.13 -7.16 2.58
CA GLN A 60 -9.57 -7.38 2.53
C GLN A 60 -10.28 -6.24 1.79
N ARG A 61 -9.65 -5.06 1.71
CA ARG A 61 -10.14 -3.91 0.94
C ARG A 61 -9.89 -4.02 -0.55
N TRP A 62 -8.81 -4.69 -0.96
CA TRP A 62 -8.33 -4.70 -2.35
C TRP A 62 -8.64 -6.00 -3.08
N ALA A 63 -8.88 -7.09 -2.35
CA ALA A 63 -9.19 -8.40 -2.90
C ALA A 63 -10.47 -8.96 -2.26
N ASN A 64 -11.47 -9.22 -3.10
CA ASN A 64 -12.77 -9.77 -2.69
C ASN A 64 -12.73 -11.18 -2.07
N ARG A 65 -11.57 -11.85 -2.10
CA ARG A 65 -11.33 -13.19 -1.52
C ARG A 65 -10.27 -13.17 -0.42
N ALA A 66 -9.78 -12.00 -0.02
CA ALA A 66 -8.87 -11.94 1.11
C ALA A 66 -9.66 -12.21 2.39
N GLU A 67 -9.17 -13.17 3.18
CA GLU A 67 -9.72 -13.53 4.50
C GLU A 67 -8.85 -13.00 5.65
N SER A 68 -7.70 -12.40 5.32
CA SER A 68 -6.74 -11.80 6.24
C SER A 68 -6.21 -10.48 5.69
N GLU A 69 -5.72 -9.62 6.57
CA GLU A 69 -5.07 -8.35 6.22
C GLU A 69 -3.79 -8.55 5.40
N ASP A 70 -3.00 -9.59 5.72
CA ASP A 70 -1.72 -9.89 5.08
C ASP A 70 -1.84 -10.83 3.87
N TYR A 71 -0.96 -10.66 2.86
CA TYR A 71 -0.80 -11.64 1.77
C TYR A 71 -0.04 -12.85 2.33
N GLY A 72 -0.74 -13.93 2.61
CA GLY A 72 -0.13 -15.24 2.76
C GLY A 72 0.17 -15.84 1.40
N LEU A 73 1.44 -15.89 0.99
CA LEU A 73 1.87 -16.81 -0.07
C LEU A 73 1.94 -18.21 0.54
N SER A 74 0.79 -18.90 0.63
CA SER A 74 0.78 -20.31 1.02
C SER A 74 1.53 -21.13 -0.03
N PRO A 75 2.53 -21.96 0.34
CA PRO A 75 3.12 -22.90 -0.59
C PRO A 75 2.03 -23.81 -1.17
N GLN A 76 2.00 -23.95 -2.49
CA GLN A 76 1.09 -24.87 -3.21
C GLN A 76 1.67 -26.28 -3.23
#